data_AF-A0AAN2CB98-F1
#
_entry.id   AF-A0AAN2CB98-F1
#
_cell.length_a   1.000
_cell.length_b   1.000
_cell.length_c   1.000
_cell.angle_alpha   90.00
_cell.angle_beta   90.00
_cell.angle_gamma   90.00
#
_symmetry.space_group_name_H-M   'P 1'
#
loop_
_entity.id
_entity.type
_entity.pdbx_description
1 polymer ?
#
loop_
_entity_poly.entity_id
_entity_poly.type
_entity_poly.pdbx_seq_one_letter_code
_entity_poly.pdbx_strand_id
1 'polypeptide(L)'
;MPLFRETFTAPEVEEAMERLAPADRDQMFEIGRLGGDHWQRTLVTSRLSFAREDASRAAAAEFAAEGFTVDVTAGEREGAPWALRAEIVIMIPAPNVDALCTFARDAAGRHGGTFEGWDVMLVQSKYGRSVARQLALEEMMTKMRKLMPWRRQKT
;
A
#
# COMPACT_ATOMS: atom_id res chain seq x y z
N MET A 1 -5.83 -15.04 7.01
CA MET A 1 -4.44 -14.56 7.06
C MET A 1 -4.45 -13.13 6.56
N PRO A 2 -3.63 -12.21 7.09
CA PRO A 2 -3.63 -10.82 6.62
C PRO A 2 -3.22 -10.78 5.14
N LEU A 3 -3.92 -9.98 4.33
CA LEU A 3 -3.63 -9.81 2.90
C LEU A 3 -2.20 -9.28 2.67
N PHE A 4 -1.72 -8.39 3.54
CA PHE A 4 -0.41 -7.77 3.44
C PHE A 4 0.56 -8.26 4.50
N ARG A 5 1.82 -8.42 4.09
CA ARG A 5 2.91 -8.88 4.96
C ARG A 5 3.95 -7.77 5.16
N GLU A 6 4.69 -7.89 6.26
CA GLU A 6 5.74 -6.93 6.65
C GLU A 6 7.16 -7.43 6.37
N THR A 7 7.33 -8.70 6.00
CA THR A 7 8.64 -9.32 5.80
C THR A 7 8.63 -10.26 4.61
N PHE A 8 9.70 -10.19 3.82
CA PHE A 8 9.89 -10.93 2.59
C PHE A 8 11.36 -11.30 2.44
N THR A 9 11.60 -12.45 1.83
CA THR A 9 12.91 -12.88 1.36
C THR A 9 13.17 -12.30 -0.04
N ALA A 10 14.44 -12.20 -0.43
CA ALA A 10 14.78 -11.71 -1.78
C ALA A 10 14.15 -12.55 -2.91
N PRO A 11 14.13 -13.91 -2.84
CA PRO A 11 13.46 -14.73 -3.85
C PRO A 11 11.96 -14.44 -3.97
N GLU A 12 11.26 -14.24 -2.85
CA GLU A 12 9.83 -13.87 -2.89
C GLU A 12 9.58 -12.56 -3.63
N VAL A 13 10.49 -11.58 -3.47
CA VAL A 13 10.39 -10.28 -4.16
C VAL A 13 10.68 -10.43 -5.65
N GLU A 14 11.70 -11.19 -6.03
CA GLU A 14 12.07 -11.46 -7.42
C GLU A 14 10.93 -12.18 -8.16
N GLU A 15 10.41 -13.26 -7.59
CA GLU A 15 9.30 -14.02 -8.18
C GLU A 15 8.03 -13.17 -8.30
N ALA A 16 7.73 -12.33 -7.31
CA ALA A 16 6.58 -11.43 -7.39
C ALA A 16 6.77 -10.37 -8.49
N MET A 17 7.98 -9.82 -8.65
CA MET A 17 8.27 -8.89 -9.75
C MET A 17 8.02 -9.53 -11.12
N GLU A 18 8.32 -10.82 -11.29
CA GLU A 18 8.09 -11.53 -12.56
C GLU A 18 6.59 -11.72 -12.85
N ARG A 19 5.76 -11.93 -11.82
CA ARG A 19 4.30 -12.12 -11.96
C ARG A 19 3.53 -10.82 -12.21
N LEU A 20 4.05 -9.69 -11.75
CA LEU A 20 3.39 -8.40 -11.92
C LEU A 20 3.11 -8.09 -13.39
N ALA A 21 1.92 -7.55 -13.65
CA ALA A 21 1.58 -7.04 -14.97
C ALA A 21 2.59 -5.95 -15.38
N PRO A 22 2.89 -5.79 -16.69
CA PRO A 22 3.85 -4.77 -17.15
C PRO A 22 3.58 -3.37 -16.59
N ALA A 23 2.32 -2.92 -16.58
CA ALA A 23 1.94 -1.61 -16.05
C ALA A 23 2.23 -1.46 -14.54
N ASP A 24 2.01 -2.52 -13.74
CA ASP A 24 2.28 -2.50 -12.31
C ASP A 24 3.79 -2.41 -12.03
N ARG A 25 4.59 -3.15 -12.82
CA ARG A 25 6.06 -3.07 -12.76
C ARG A 25 6.56 -1.69 -13.14
N ASP A 26 6.07 -1.13 -14.24
CA ASP A 26 6.46 0.19 -14.72
C ASP A 26 6.15 1.26 -13.66
N GLN A 27 4.99 1.16 -13.01
CA GLN A 27 4.62 2.06 -11.92
C GLN A 27 5.54 1.90 -10.69
N MET A 28 5.89 0.67 -10.30
CA MET A 28 6.89 0.45 -9.24
C MET A 28 8.26 1.03 -9.59
N PHE A 29 8.73 0.86 -10.83
CA PHE A 29 9.98 1.47 -11.29
C PHE A 29 9.92 3.00 -11.25
N GLU A 30 8.80 3.58 -11.67
CA GLU A 30 8.58 5.02 -11.64
C GLU A 30 8.58 5.57 -10.20
N ILE A 31 7.94 4.88 -9.26
CA ILE A 31 7.98 5.23 -7.83
C ILE A 31 9.43 5.27 -7.32
N GLY A 32 10.21 4.23 -7.60
CA GLY A 32 11.63 4.19 -7.24
C GLY A 32 12.43 5.30 -7.90
N ARG A 33 12.19 5.58 -9.19
CA ARG A 33 12.84 6.66 -9.96
C ARG A 33 12.56 8.04 -9.37
N LEU A 34 11.35 8.26 -8.85
CA LEU A 34 10.93 9.49 -8.19
C LEU A 34 11.41 9.60 -6.73
N GLY A 35 12.18 8.62 -6.24
CA GLY A 35 12.77 8.60 -4.91
C GLY A 35 11.85 8.01 -3.82
N GLY A 36 10.81 7.28 -4.20
CA GLY A 36 9.99 6.51 -3.28
C GLY A 36 10.75 5.32 -2.70
N ASP A 37 10.45 4.98 -1.45
CA ASP A 37 10.97 3.78 -0.78
C ASP A 37 9.86 2.73 -0.69
N HIS A 38 10.04 1.58 -1.35
CA HIS A 38 9.05 0.51 -1.37
C HIS A 38 8.86 -0.16 0.00
N TRP A 39 9.81 0.02 0.90
CA TRP A 39 9.81 -0.51 2.26
C TRP A 39 9.27 0.49 3.29
N GLN A 40 8.94 1.70 2.88
CA GLN A 40 8.24 2.66 3.73
C GLN A 40 6.73 2.46 3.59
N ARG A 41 6.01 2.52 4.72
CA ARG A 41 4.55 2.61 4.71
C ARG A 41 4.11 3.87 3.97
N THR A 42 3.31 3.69 2.92
CA THR A 42 2.75 4.77 2.11
C THR A 42 1.25 4.59 1.93
N LEU A 43 0.54 5.68 1.65
CA LEU A 43 -0.87 5.62 1.30
C LEU A 43 -1.00 5.12 -0.14
N VAL A 44 -1.63 3.95 -0.28
CA VAL A 44 -1.97 3.33 -1.57
C VAL A 44 -3.45 3.52 -1.82
N THR A 45 -3.80 3.94 -3.03
CA THR A 45 -5.18 4.13 -3.49
C THR A 45 -5.47 3.16 -4.64
N SER A 46 -6.46 2.29 -4.48
CA SER A 46 -7.01 1.44 -5.54
C SER A 46 -8.29 2.06 -6.10
N ARG A 47 -8.44 2.02 -7.43
CA ARG A 47 -9.60 2.57 -8.13
C ARG A 47 -10.33 1.48 -8.89
N LEU A 48 -11.63 1.36 -8.67
CA LEU A 48 -12.50 0.40 -9.34
C LEU A 48 -13.74 1.11 -9.90
N SER A 49 -14.31 0.56 -10.97
CA SER A 49 -15.50 1.07 -11.63
C SER A 49 -16.56 -0.02 -11.77
N PHE A 50 -17.84 0.35 -11.63
CA PHE A 50 -18.98 -0.56 -11.61
C PHE A 50 -20.17 0.00 -12.38
N ALA A 51 -20.92 -0.89 -13.02
CA ALA A 51 -22.17 -0.55 -13.70
C ALA A 51 -23.31 -0.18 -12.72
N ARG A 52 -23.26 -0.71 -11.48
CA ARG A 52 -24.36 -0.63 -10.50
C ARG A 52 -23.84 -0.27 -9.11
N GLU A 53 -24.65 0.47 -8.36
CA GLU A 53 -24.29 0.95 -7.02
C GLU A 53 -24.10 -0.19 -6.02
N ASP A 54 -25.04 -1.13 -6.02
CA ASP A 54 -25.05 -2.28 -5.12
C ASP A 54 -23.82 -3.17 -5.31
N ALA A 55 -23.38 -3.36 -6.56
CA ALA A 55 -22.12 -4.02 -6.90
C ALA A 55 -20.90 -3.28 -6.34
N SER A 56 -20.84 -1.95 -6.51
CA SER A 56 -19.76 -1.12 -5.96
C SER A 56 -19.72 -1.21 -4.42
N ARG A 57 -20.88 -1.16 -3.75
CA ARG A 57 -20.99 -1.28 -2.30
C ARG A 57 -20.62 -2.67 -1.79
N ALA A 58 -20.95 -3.73 -2.52
CA ALA A 58 -20.55 -5.09 -2.17
C ALA A 58 -19.03 -5.28 -2.25
N ALA A 59 -18.39 -4.76 -3.31
CA ALA A 59 -16.94 -4.72 -3.40
C ALA A 59 -16.32 -3.87 -2.28
N ALA A 60 -16.89 -2.70 -1.98
CA ALA A 60 -16.42 -1.84 -0.89
C ALA A 60 -16.43 -2.55 0.47
N ALA A 61 -17.41 -3.42 0.73
CA ALA A 61 -17.46 -4.21 1.96
C ALA A 61 -16.30 -5.22 2.06
N GLU A 62 -15.88 -5.84 0.94
CA GLU A 62 -14.71 -6.72 0.92
C GLU A 62 -13.42 -5.94 1.19
N PHE A 63 -13.25 -4.77 0.58
CA PHE A 63 -12.11 -3.89 0.84
C PHE A 63 -12.08 -3.42 2.31
N ALA A 64 -13.23 -3.03 2.87
CA ALA A 64 -13.32 -2.64 4.26
C ALA A 64 -12.95 -3.80 5.22
N ALA A 65 -13.29 -5.04 4.88
CA ALA A 65 -12.91 -6.22 5.67
C ALA A 65 -11.39 -6.47 5.70
N GLU A 66 -10.67 -6.06 4.65
CA GLU A 66 -9.21 -6.08 4.58
C GLU A 66 -8.54 -4.83 5.18
N GLY A 67 -9.34 -3.93 5.78
CA GLY A 67 -8.83 -2.76 6.50
C GLY A 67 -8.63 -1.51 5.64
N PHE A 68 -9.21 -1.46 4.44
CA PHE A 68 -9.21 -0.25 3.62
C PHE A 68 -10.23 0.77 4.11
N THR A 69 -9.89 2.05 3.99
CA THR A 69 -10.88 3.14 3.99
C THR A 69 -11.50 3.19 2.59
N VAL A 70 -12.83 3.12 2.50
CA VAL A 70 -13.54 3.05 1.22
C VAL A 70 -14.47 4.24 1.01
N ASP A 71 -14.55 4.70 -0.24
CA ASP A 71 -15.45 5.75 -0.69
C ASP A 71 -16.13 5.31 -2.00
N VAL A 72 -17.46 5.33 -2.02
CA VAL A 72 -18.28 4.95 -3.17
C VAL A 72 -19.01 6.18 -3.67
N THR A 73 -18.75 6.55 -4.92
CA THR A 73 -19.31 7.75 -5.54
C THR A 73 -19.96 7.43 -6.88
N ALA A 74 -20.92 8.25 -7.29
CA ALA A 74 -21.42 8.20 -8.65
C ALA A 74 -20.29 8.61 -9.61
N GLY A 75 -19.92 7.70 -10.50
CA GLY A 75 -18.94 7.91 -11.55
C GLY A 75 -19.51 8.78 -12.67
N GLU A 76 -18.65 9.60 -13.27
CA GLU A 76 -19.01 10.49 -14.39
C GLU A 76 -18.98 9.77 -15.75
N ARG A 77 -18.59 8.49 -15.79
CA ARG A 77 -18.30 7.74 -17.02
C ARG A 77 -19.51 6.94 -17.50
N GLU A 78 -19.84 7.09 -18.78
CA GLU A 78 -20.85 6.27 -19.46
C GLU A 78 -20.45 4.77 -19.41
N GLY A 79 -21.35 3.92 -18.92
CA GLY A 79 -21.13 2.47 -18.75
C GLY A 79 -20.53 2.02 -17.42
N ALA A 80 -19.98 2.93 -16.62
CA ALA A 80 -19.53 2.66 -15.25
C ALA A 80 -19.92 3.84 -14.32
N PRO A 81 -21.22 4.01 -14.04
CA PRO A 81 -21.74 5.16 -13.29
C PRO A 81 -21.43 5.10 -11.80
N TRP A 82 -20.65 4.11 -11.32
CA TRP A 82 -20.23 4.02 -9.93
C TRP A 82 -18.74 3.77 -9.84
N ALA A 83 -18.07 4.56 -9.01
CA ALA A 83 -16.66 4.42 -8.71
C ALA A 83 -16.49 4.00 -7.24
N LEU A 84 -15.48 3.17 -7.01
CA LEU A 84 -14.98 2.82 -5.68
C LEU A 84 -13.52 3.27 -5.59
N ARG A 85 -13.24 4.12 -4.61
CA ARG A 85 -11.89 4.45 -4.16
C ARG A 85 -11.64 3.71 -2.86
N ALA A 86 -10.59 2.90 -2.81
CA ALA A 86 -10.17 2.19 -1.61
C ALA A 86 -8.74 2.57 -1.24
N GLU A 87 -8.52 2.94 0.01
CA GLU A 87 -7.24 3.46 0.49
C GLU A 87 -6.71 2.65 1.66
N ILE A 88 -5.41 2.39 1.68
CA ILE A 88 -4.75 1.70 2.78
C ILE A 88 -3.30 2.19 2.95
N VAL A 89 -2.78 2.14 4.17
CA VAL A 89 -1.38 2.45 4.46
C VAL A 89 -0.58 1.16 4.59
N ILE A 90 0.22 0.84 3.57
CA ILE A 90 1.03 -0.39 3.50
C ILE A 90 2.42 -0.10 2.95
N MET A 91 3.35 -1.04 3.15
CA MET A 91 4.56 -1.09 2.32
C MET A 91 4.20 -1.66 0.96
N ILE A 92 4.93 -1.24 -0.08
CA ILE A 92 4.68 -1.61 -1.47
C ILE A 92 5.83 -2.43 -2.10
N PRO A 93 6.45 -3.40 -1.41
CA PRO A 93 7.32 -4.35 -2.10
C PRO A 93 6.49 -5.18 -3.07
N ALA A 94 7.15 -5.75 -4.08
CA ALA A 94 6.49 -6.45 -5.19
C ALA A 94 5.44 -7.48 -4.74
N PRO A 95 5.67 -8.30 -3.70
CA PRO A 95 4.65 -9.26 -3.24
C PRO A 95 3.37 -8.61 -2.71
N ASN A 96 3.45 -7.45 -2.04
CA ASN A 96 2.25 -6.74 -1.58
C ASN A 96 1.52 -6.06 -2.73
N VAL A 97 2.24 -5.56 -3.74
CA VAL A 97 1.61 -5.01 -4.95
C VAL A 97 0.93 -6.13 -5.74
N ASP A 98 1.57 -7.29 -5.88
CA ASP A 98 1.00 -8.49 -6.51
C ASP A 98 -0.29 -8.93 -5.80
N ALA A 99 -0.26 -9.01 -4.47
CA ALA A 99 -1.42 -9.32 -3.65
C ALA A 99 -2.54 -8.27 -3.77
N LEU A 100 -2.21 -6.97 -3.73
CA LEU A 100 -3.15 -5.86 -3.88
C LEU A 100 -3.87 -5.93 -5.23
N CYS A 101 -3.11 -6.04 -6.31
CA CYS A 101 -3.66 -6.05 -7.66
C CYS A 101 -4.49 -7.31 -7.93
N THR A 102 -4.07 -8.46 -7.40
CA THR A 102 -4.84 -9.71 -7.48
C THR A 102 -6.15 -9.58 -6.74
N PHE A 103 -6.11 -9.15 -5.48
CA PHE A 103 -7.30 -8.93 -4.67
C PHE A 103 -8.28 -7.95 -5.32
N ALA A 104 -7.79 -6.82 -5.83
CA ALA A 104 -8.63 -5.80 -6.43
C ALA A 104 -9.28 -6.27 -7.74
N ARG A 105 -8.53 -6.99 -8.60
CA ARG A 105 -9.08 -7.59 -9.83
C ARG A 105 -10.14 -8.64 -9.51
N ASP A 106 -9.89 -9.49 -8.53
CA ASP A 106 -10.81 -10.55 -8.13
C ASP A 106 -12.10 -9.99 -7.51
N ALA A 107 -11.97 -8.99 -6.62
CA ALA A 107 -13.11 -8.28 -6.04
C ALA A 107 -13.93 -7.56 -7.12
N ALA A 108 -13.27 -6.86 -8.05
CA ALA A 108 -13.95 -6.25 -9.19
C ALA A 108 -14.69 -7.30 -10.02
N GLY A 109 -14.02 -8.39 -10.39
CA GLY A 109 -14.57 -9.46 -11.22
C GLY A 109 -15.78 -10.15 -10.59
N ARG A 110 -15.75 -10.44 -9.28
CA ARG A 110 -16.89 -11.04 -8.56
C ARG A 110 -18.17 -10.20 -8.63
N HIS A 111 -18.02 -8.87 -8.62
CA HIS A 111 -19.15 -7.93 -8.60
C HIS A 111 -19.45 -7.29 -9.95
N GLY A 112 -18.80 -7.76 -11.04
CA GLY A 112 -19.02 -7.23 -12.39
C GLY A 112 -18.49 -5.81 -12.59
N GLY A 113 -17.40 -5.46 -11.90
CA GLY A 113 -16.65 -4.23 -12.07
C GLY A 113 -15.31 -4.41 -12.75
N THR A 114 -14.59 -3.30 -12.91
CA THR A 114 -13.24 -3.25 -13.48
C THR A 114 -12.28 -2.63 -12.48
N PHE A 115 -11.11 -3.25 -12.30
CA PHE A 115 -10.00 -2.62 -11.59
C PHE A 115 -9.25 -1.69 -12.56
N GLU A 116 -9.27 -0.39 -12.27
CA GLU A 116 -8.69 0.67 -13.11
C GLU A 116 -7.21 0.92 -12.80
N GLY A 117 -6.69 0.31 -11.74
CA GLY A 117 -5.31 0.45 -11.29
C GLY A 117 -5.18 0.99 -9.87
N TRP A 118 -3.94 1.16 -9.44
CA TRP A 118 -3.57 1.68 -8.14
C TRP A 118 -2.68 2.92 -8.29
N ASP A 119 -2.49 3.65 -7.21
CA ASP A 119 -1.55 4.77 -7.14
C ASP A 119 -1.04 4.96 -5.71
N VAL A 120 0.04 5.71 -5.57
CA VAL A 120 0.60 6.08 -4.27
C VAL A 120 0.76 7.57 -4.15
N MET A 121 0.43 8.09 -2.98
CA MET A 121 0.76 9.48 -2.67
C MET A 121 2.23 9.57 -2.26
N LEU A 122 3.10 9.90 -3.22
CA LEU A 122 4.49 10.22 -2.90
C LEU A 122 4.50 11.55 -2.14
N VAL A 123 4.66 11.49 -0.82
CA VAL A 123 4.91 12.69 -0.02
C VAL A 123 6.34 13.15 -0.30
N GLN A 124 6.55 13.83 -1.43
CA GLN A 124 7.78 14.56 -1.71
C GLN A 124 7.86 15.75 -0.76
N SER A 125 8.29 15.54 0.47
CA SER A 125 8.62 16.66 1.35
C SER A 125 10.13 16.83 1.42
N LYS A 126 10.59 18.09 1.27
CA LYS A 126 11.91 18.54 1.76
C LYS A 126 12.17 18.10 3.23
N TYR A 127 11.12 17.78 3.97
CA TYR A 127 11.08 17.29 5.34
C TYR A 127 11.21 15.76 5.48
N GLY A 128 11.09 14.97 4.41
CA GLY A 128 11.27 13.51 4.48
C GLY A 128 12.66 13.13 4.98
N ARG A 129 13.68 13.95 4.63
CA ARG A 129 15.03 13.85 5.19
C ARG A 129 15.14 14.23 6.66
N SER A 130 14.35 15.17 7.18
CA SER A 130 14.42 15.56 8.59
C SER A 130 13.68 14.56 9.48
N VAL A 131 12.53 14.06 9.04
CA VAL A 131 11.74 13.05 9.76
C VAL A 131 12.47 11.70 9.78
N ALA A 132 13.05 11.26 8.65
CA ALA A 132 13.87 10.05 8.61
C ALA A 132 15.11 10.16 9.51
N ARG A 133 15.75 11.34 9.56
CA ARG A 133 16.91 11.59 10.45
C ARG A 133 16.51 11.64 11.92
N GLN A 134 15.33 12.15 12.25
CA GLN A 134 14.81 12.19 13.61
C GLN A 134 14.42 10.80 14.11
N LEU A 135 13.74 9.98 13.28
CA LEU A 135 13.42 8.59 13.59
C LEU A 135 14.69 7.73 13.74
N ALA A 136 15.70 7.92 12.87
CA ALA A 136 16.99 7.25 13.00
C ALA A 136 17.75 7.67 14.28
N LEU A 137 17.63 8.94 14.71
CA LEU A 137 18.23 9.42 15.95
C LEU A 137 17.53 8.83 17.18
N GLU A 138 16.20 8.74 17.17
CA GLU A 138 15.42 8.13 18.25
C GLU A 138 15.72 6.64 18.39
N GLU A 139 15.88 5.92 17.27
CA GLU A 139 16.25 4.52 17.28
C GLU A 139 17.69 4.29 17.78
N MET A 140 18.64 5.15 17.37
CA MET A 140 20.03 5.14 17.87
C MET A 140 20.09 5.44 19.38
N MET A 141 19.37 6.46 19.85
CA MET A 141 19.31 6.82 21.27
C MET A 141 18.66 5.72 22.12
N THR A 142 17.65 5.04 21.57
CA THR A 142 17.02 3.89 22.22
C THR A 142 18.00 2.71 22.32
N LYS A 143 18.81 2.46 21.28
CA LYS A 143 19.88 1.45 21.30
C LYS A 143 21.00 1.82 22.29
N MET A 144 21.43 3.08 22.32
CA MET A 144 22.45 3.57 23.26
C MET A 144 21.98 3.49 24.73
N ARG A 145 20.70 3.76 25.03
CA ARG A 145 20.13 3.54 26.37
C ARG A 145 20.17 2.07 26.79
N LYS A 146 19.98 1.13 25.85
CA LYS A 146 20.10 -0.31 26.14
C LYS A 146 21.56 -0.76 26.32
N LEU A 147 22.52 -0.03 25.73
CA LEU A 147 23.96 -0.33 25.78
C LEU A 147 24.69 0.37 26.93
N MET A 148 24.06 1.32 27.64
CA MET A 148 24.61 1.91 28.87
C MET A 148 23.87 1.37 30.11
N PRO A 149 24.34 0.27 30.73
CA PRO A 149 23.89 -0.10 32.06
C PRO A 149 24.48 0.91 33.05
N TRP A 150 23.78 2.01 33.29
CA TRP A 150 24.15 2.94 34.35
C TRP A 150 24.22 2.18 35.67
N ARG A 151 25.40 2.26 36.30
CA ARG A 151 25.73 1.71 37.61
C ARG A 151 24.59 1.99 38.58
N ARG A 152 23.91 0.93 39.04
CA ARG A 152 23.16 1.00 40.30
C ARG A 152 24.16 1.36 41.39
N GLN A 153 24.06 2.59 41.90
CA GLN A 153 24.70 2.97 43.15
C GLN A 153 24.23 1.99 44.23
N LYS A 154 25.16 1.19 44.75
CA LYS A 154 24.97 0.51 46.02
C LYS A 154 25.07 1.57 47.12
N THR A 155 24.04 1.53 47.97
CA THR A 155 23.95 2.00 49.37
C THR A 155 25.27 2.31 50.05
#